data_AF-W7BM60-F1
#
_entry.id   AF-W7BM60-F1
#
_cell.length_a   1.000
_cell.length_b   1.000
_cell.length_c   1.000
_cell.angle_alpha   90.00
_cell.angle_beta   90.00
_cell.angle_gamma   90.00
#
_symmetry.space_group_name_H-M   'P 1'
#
loop_
_entity.id
_entity.type
_entity.pdbx_description
1 polymer ?
#
loop_
_entity_poly.entity_id
_entity_poly.type
_entity_poly.pdbx_seq_one_letter_code
_entity_poly.pdbx_strand_id
1 'polypeptide(L)'
;MTKNKALLKLSDNVKLNMNNDAVIAEMVQTQDYYQKAILAEFAAFIPTKAVIYEMDSRLVSHAIYFSKYRDASKVYFFETNQARLRDARNDATRNKFLQIECLKPDWKNNRFVRLEKGKSVQANMIAPHVIHATAGMLETGTLEWLTKQLQDVKPVLWLETDGANFAEIASLLEEMQYQVRQQNGNNAVYTFQEAVLEPVENHELEEKILERLDTYKRQIDRMKQEYEEEVVIIQIKQDKEMLVLEEKYRAIEKNWMEQGKQHAEKSRQHQQESKEAKQLVQQISDAFNAERTVNNDLNKHIFSLLEEEKPLLMTMKKRDAQQVKELNNLKKENATLTRKLSQMTEKYDRLNSTKVIQMMRKYWKLKKKSQRLRNET
;
A
#
# COMPACT_ATOMS: atom_id res chain seq x y z
N MET A 1 10.26 10.30 28.24
CA MET A 1 9.79 9.17 27.42
C MET A 1 10.63 9.11 26.14
N THR A 2 11.65 8.26 26.10
CA THR A 2 12.42 8.00 24.87
C THR A 2 11.57 7.13 23.96
N LYS A 3 11.14 7.66 22.80
CA LYS A 3 10.49 6.85 21.75
C LYS A 3 11.40 5.66 21.45
N ASN A 4 10.88 4.44 21.57
CA ASN A 4 11.59 3.24 21.13
C ASN A 4 11.87 3.41 19.63
N LYS A 5 13.12 3.75 19.28
CA LYS A 5 13.54 3.76 17.88
C LYS A 5 13.40 2.33 17.34
N ALA A 6 12.79 2.19 16.17
CA ALA A 6 12.74 0.91 15.49
C ALA A 6 14.16 0.40 15.26
N LEU A 7 14.36 -0.91 15.48
CA LEU A 7 15.63 -1.59 15.22
C LEU A 7 15.56 -2.29 13.87
N LEU A 8 16.64 -2.21 13.11
CA LEU A 8 16.82 -3.04 11.92
C LEU A 8 17.15 -4.47 12.37
N LYS A 9 16.43 -5.44 11.84
CA LYS A 9 16.69 -6.87 12.09
C LYS A 9 17.16 -7.51 10.79
N LEU A 10 18.38 -8.06 10.80
CA LEU A 10 18.94 -8.80 9.68
C LEU A 10 18.41 -10.24 9.65
N SER A 11 18.59 -10.93 8.53
CA SER A 11 18.14 -12.29 8.24
C SER A 11 18.60 -13.32 9.29
N ASP A 12 19.75 -13.09 9.91
CA ASP A 12 20.37 -13.94 10.92
C ASP A 12 20.04 -13.54 12.37
N ASN A 13 19.02 -12.69 12.54
CA ASN A 13 18.54 -12.10 13.79
C ASN A 13 19.46 -11.05 14.46
N VAL A 14 20.51 -10.57 13.78
CA VAL A 14 21.27 -9.40 14.29
C VAL A 14 20.39 -8.16 14.29
N LYS A 15 20.46 -7.37 15.37
CA LYS A 15 19.65 -6.18 15.61
C LYS A 15 20.51 -4.92 15.67
N LEU A 16 20.35 -4.02 14.71
CA LEU A 16 21.11 -2.77 14.59
C LEU A 16 20.22 -1.55 14.83
N ASN A 17 20.82 -0.44 15.28
CA ASN A 17 20.12 0.83 15.34
C ASN A 17 19.86 1.33 13.91
N MET A 18 18.65 1.84 13.64
CA MET A 18 18.36 2.49 12.37
C MET A 18 18.93 3.91 12.38
N ASN A 19 20.00 4.12 11.61
CA ASN A 19 20.53 5.44 11.28
C ASN A 19 20.12 5.83 9.86
N ASN A 20 20.06 7.13 9.60
CA ASN A 20 19.63 7.65 8.30
C ASN A 20 20.86 7.83 7.40
N ASP A 21 21.46 6.72 6.96
CA ASP A 21 22.61 6.69 6.06
C ASP A 21 22.43 5.63 4.96
N ALA A 22 23.24 5.74 3.90
CA ALA A 22 23.16 4.88 2.72
C ALA A 22 23.44 3.41 3.04
N VAL A 23 24.32 3.13 4.00
CA VAL A 23 24.68 1.77 4.44
C VAL A 23 23.45 1.08 5.06
N ILE A 24 22.75 1.78 5.96
CA ILE A 24 21.52 1.28 6.58
C ILE A 24 20.41 1.13 5.55
N ALA A 25 20.28 2.05 4.59
CA ALA A 25 19.28 1.96 3.53
C ALA A 25 19.44 0.67 2.69
N GLU A 26 20.68 0.32 2.32
CA GLU A 26 20.98 -0.94 1.65
C GLU A 26 20.62 -2.15 2.52
N MET A 27 21.02 -2.15 3.80
CA MET A 27 20.70 -3.27 4.71
C MET A 27 19.20 -3.42 4.99
N VAL A 28 18.43 -2.32 4.99
CA VAL A 28 16.97 -2.37 5.08
C VAL A 28 16.38 -3.07 3.85
N GLN A 29 16.92 -2.77 2.66
CA GLN A 29 16.47 -3.36 1.40
C GLN A 29 16.83 -4.84 1.30
N THR A 30 18.07 -5.22 1.64
CA THR A 30 18.56 -6.59 1.49
C THR A 30 18.21 -7.49 2.69
N GLN A 31 17.89 -6.88 3.84
CA GLN A 31 17.77 -7.56 5.14
C GLN A 31 19.03 -8.36 5.51
N ASP A 32 20.19 -7.91 5.03
CA ASP A 32 21.46 -8.59 5.22
C ASP A 32 22.57 -7.61 5.57
N TYR A 33 23.77 -8.13 5.81
CA TYR A 33 24.95 -7.30 6.03
C TYR A 33 25.25 -6.43 4.79
N TYR A 34 25.62 -5.17 5.04
CA TYR A 34 26.12 -4.27 4.00
C TYR A 34 27.28 -4.95 3.25
N GLN A 35 27.26 -4.90 1.92
CA GLN A 35 28.31 -5.51 1.08
C GLN A 35 28.63 -6.99 1.40
N LYS A 36 27.64 -7.80 1.81
CA LYS A 36 27.85 -9.21 2.20
C LYS A 36 28.62 -10.06 1.19
N ALA A 37 28.39 -9.86 -0.10
CA ALA A 37 29.10 -10.60 -1.15
C ALA A 37 30.61 -10.31 -1.09
N ILE A 38 30.99 -9.04 -0.96
CA ILE A 38 32.39 -8.60 -0.83
C ILE A 38 32.97 -9.10 0.50
N LEU A 39 32.24 -8.98 1.61
CA LEU A 39 32.64 -9.54 2.90
C LEU A 39 32.94 -11.05 2.81
N ALA A 40 32.13 -11.81 2.10
CA ALA A 40 32.32 -13.25 1.94
C ALA A 40 33.57 -13.58 1.12
N GLU A 41 33.77 -12.86 0.02
CA GLU A 41 34.92 -12.98 -0.89
C GLU A 41 36.24 -12.62 -0.18
N PHE A 42 36.28 -11.45 0.45
CA PHE A 42 37.52 -10.89 1.00
C PHE A 42 37.92 -11.56 2.31
N ALA A 43 36.96 -12.15 3.02
CA ALA A 43 37.28 -12.82 4.26
C ALA A 43 37.97 -14.18 4.10
N ALA A 44 38.25 -14.63 2.87
CA ALA A 44 39.23 -15.68 2.60
C ALA A 44 40.69 -15.26 2.94
N PHE A 45 40.96 -13.95 2.91
CA PHE A 45 42.29 -13.40 3.22
C PHE A 45 42.47 -13.01 4.69
N ILE A 46 41.41 -13.11 5.50
CA ILE A 46 41.44 -12.76 6.92
C ILE A 46 41.87 -13.99 7.73
N PRO A 47 42.97 -13.89 8.51
CA PRO A 47 43.39 -14.98 9.38
C PRO A 47 42.31 -15.37 10.39
N THR A 48 42.22 -16.66 10.74
CA THR A 48 41.37 -17.09 11.86
C THR A 48 41.82 -16.41 13.16
N LYS A 49 40.89 -16.06 14.05
CA LYS A 49 41.19 -15.33 15.29
C LYS A 49 41.92 -14.01 15.07
N ALA A 50 41.71 -13.37 13.91
CA ALA A 50 42.29 -12.07 13.60
C ALA A 50 41.91 -10.99 14.63
N VAL A 51 42.81 -10.01 14.76
CA VAL A 51 42.58 -8.74 15.44
C VAL A 51 42.31 -7.76 14.32
N ILE A 52 41.10 -7.20 14.28
CA ILE A 52 40.64 -6.42 13.15
C ILE A 52 40.42 -4.99 13.59
N TYR A 53 40.98 -4.04 12.84
CA TYR A 53 40.70 -2.63 13.00
C TYR A 53 39.68 -2.22 11.93
N GLU A 54 38.45 -1.92 12.37
CA GLU A 54 37.39 -1.36 11.53
C GLU A 54 37.41 0.16 11.69
N MET A 55 38.03 0.85 10.72
CA MET A 55 38.30 2.28 10.80
C MET A 55 37.09 3.15 10.47
N ASP A 56 36.10 2.65 9.72
CA ASP A 56 34.91 3.43 9.36
C ASP A 56 33.74 3.15 10.29
N SER A 57 33.27 4.21 10.95
CA SER A 57 32.19 4.14 11.91
C SER A 57 30.80 3.86 11.31
N ARG A 58 30.66 3.90 9.98
CA ARG A 58 29.43 3.50 9.28
C ARG A 58 29.30 1.97 9.21
N LEU A 59 30.39 1.24 9.39
CA LEU A 59 30.49 -0.19 9.09
C LEU A 59 30.41 -1.09 10.34
N VAL A 60 29.53 -0.74 11.29
CA VAL A 60 29.26 -1.59 12.47
C VAL A 60 28.78 -3.00 12.07
N SER A 61 28.10 -3.12 10.94
CA SER A 61 27.70 -4.40 10.36
C SER A 61 28.91 -5.26 10.00
N HIS A 62 30.00 -4.69 9.46
CA HIS A 62 31.23 -5.41 9.15
C HIS A 62 31.92 -5.91 10.42
N ALA A 63 32.05 -5.05 11.44
CA ALA A 63 32.60 -5.45 12.74
C ALA A 63 31.84 -6.64 13.37
N ILE A 64 30.51 -6.63 13.26
CA ILE A 64 29.65 -7.74 13.70
C ILE A 64 29.83 -8.97 12.79
N TYR A 65 29.93 -8.79 11.48
CA TYR A 65 30.16 -9.88 10.53
C TYR A 65 31.46 -10.63 10.86
N PHE A 66 32.56 -9.91 11.05
CA PHE A 66 33.84 -10.53 11.39
C PHE A 66 33.80 -11.27 12.73
N SER A 67 33.12 -10.68 13.72
CA SER A 67 32.93 -11.30 15.03
C SER A 67 32.11 -12.59 14.96
N LYS A 68 31.09 -12.64 14.09
CA LYS A 68 30.15 -13.77 14.00
C LYS A 68 30.62 -14.88 13.07
N TYR A 69 31.14 -14.52 11.89
CA TYR A 69 31.41 -15.47 10.81
C TYR A 69 32.89 -15.78 10.59
N ARG A 70 33.81 -14.95 11.14
CA ARG A 70 35.26 -15.15 10.99
C ARG A 70 35.98 -15.41 12.31
N ASP A 71 35.22 -15.58 13.39
CA ASP A 71 35.73 -15.85 14.74
C ASP A 71 36.88 -14.90 15.11
N ALA A 72 36.72 -13.61 14.79
CA ALA A 72 37.72 -12.61 15.11
C ALA A 72 37.95 -12.59 16.64
N SER A 73 39.22 -12.64 17.06
CA SER A 73 39.57 -12.64 18.49
C SER A 73 39.25 -11.30 19.14
N LYS A 74 39.41 -10.22 18.36
CA LYS A 74 39.14 -8.86 18.77
C LYS A 74 38.81 -8.00 17.56
N VAL A 75 37.81 -7.14 17.68
CA VAL A 75 37.51 -6.11 16.67
C VAL A 75 37.53 -4.75 17.35
N TYR A 76 38.45 -3.89 16.95
CA TYR A 76 38.49 -2.50 17.38
C TYR A 76 37.74 -1.65 16.36
N PHE A 77 36.67 -1.01 16.81
CA PHE A 77 35.78 -0.23 15.98
C PHE A 77 35.92 1.25 16.33
N PHE A 78 36.31 2.09 15.38
CA PHE A 78 36.65 3.49 15.66
C PHE A 78 35.52 4.46 15.31
N GLU A 79 35.17 5.35 16.23
CA GLU A 79 34.18 6.40 15.99
C GLU A 79 34.50 7.66 16.82
N THR A 80 34.64 8.79 16.14
CA THR A 80 34.94 10.09 16.75
C THR A 80 33.70 10.75 17.37
N ASN A 81 32.52 10.50 16.80
CA ASN A 81 31.23 11.02 17.25
C ASN A 81 30.69 10.21 18.44
N GLN A 82 30.56 10.88 19.59
CA GLN A 82 30.14 10.23 20.85
C GLN A 82 28.71 9.65 20.82
N ALA A 83 27.81 10.16 19.98
CA ALA A 83 26.47 9.60 19.84
C ALA A 83 26.51 8.28 19.06
N ARG A 84 27.15 8.28 17.88
CA ARG A 84 27.33 7.07 17.06
C ARG A 84 28.15 6.00 17.75
N LEU A 85 29.18 6.38 18.53
CA LEU A 85 29.97 5.45 19.33
C LEU A 85 29.11 4.71 20.36
N ARG A 86 28.14 5.42 20.98
CA ARG A 86 27.18 4.81 21.91
C ARG A 86 26.24 3.86 21.16
N ASP A 87 25.78 4.24 19.98
CA ASP A 87 24.89 3.41 19.16
C ASP A 87 25.59 2.12 18.71
N ALA A 88 26.81 2.20 18.18
CA ALA A 88 27.61 1.03 17.79
C ALA A 88 27.89 0.10 18.97
N ARG A 89 28.21 0.65 20.15
CA ARG A 89 28.37 -0.16 21.36
C ARG A 89 27.07 -0.84 21.78
N ASN A 90 25.94 -0.15 21.69
CA ASN A 90 24.64 -0.72 21.98
C ASN A 90 24.34 -1.87 21.00
N ASP A 91 24.70 -1.74 19.73
CA ASP A 91 24.54 -2.79 18.72
C ASP A 91 25.41 -4.00 19.03
N ALA A 92 26.70 -3.82 19.33
CA ALA A 92 27.57 -4.92 19.76
C ALA A 92 27.06 -5.62 21.02
N THR A 93 26.68 -4.86 22.05
CA THR A 93 26.19 -5.39 23.34
C THR A 93 24.87 -6.13 23.18
N ARG A 94 23.91 -5.56 22.43
CA ARG A 94 22.59 -6.14 22.18
C ARG A 94 22.69 -7.50 21.47
N ASN A 95 23.67 -7.63 20.57
CA ASN A 95 23.91 -8.87 19.84
C ASN A 95 24.94 -9.80 20.52
N LYS A 96 25.39 -9.46 21.74
CA LYS A 96 26.30 -10.25 22.59
C LYS A 96 27.70 -10.47 21.98
N PHE A 97 28.19 -9.53 21.17
CA PHE A 97 29.56 -9.57 20.63
C PHE A 97 30.53 -8.81 21.55
N LEU A 98 31.03 -9.51 22.58
CA LEU A 98 31.93 -8.94 23.59
C LEU A 98 33.35 -8.66 23.06
N GLN A 99 33.73 -9.28 21.94
CA GLN A 99 35.00 -9.06 21.28
C GLN A 99 35.09 -7.73 20.53
N ILE A 100 33.96 -7.06 20.29
CA ILE A 100 33.93 -5.74 19.64
C ILE A 100 34.16 -4.65 20.69
N GLU A 101 35.25 -3.92 20.56
CA GLU A 101 35.60 -2.79 21.41
C GLU A 101 35.50 -1.48 20.62
N CYS A 102 34.45 -0.71 20.93
CA CYS A 102 34.24 0.60 20.31
C CYS A 102 35.12 1.66 20.99
N LEU A 103 35.99 2.28 20.21
CA LEU A 103 36.98 3.26 20.67
C LEU A 103 36.75 4.62 20.03
N LYS A 104 36.95 5.67 20.81
CA LYS A 104 37.10 7.03 20.30
C LYS A 104 38.59 7.29 20.03
N PRO A 105 38.99 7.50 18.77
CA PRO A 105 40.39 7.73 18.44
C PRO A 105 40.79 9.21 18.58
N ASP A 106 42.06 9.41 18.93
CA ASP A 106 42.85 10.64 18.77
C ASP A 106 44.11 10.24 17.99
N TRP A 107 43.94 10.19 16.66
CA TRP A 107 44.94 9.69 15.71
C TRP A 107 46.27 10.45 15.80
N LYS A 108 46.20 11.78 15.98
CA LYS A 108 47.37 12.67 16.07
C LYS A 108 48.27 12.32 17.25
N ASN A 109 47.68 11.99 18.40
CA ASN A 109 48.43 11.67 19.61
C ASN A 109 48.55 10.17 19.86
N ASN A 110 48.08 9.32 18.93
CA ASN A 110 48.01 7.87 19.09
C ASN A 110 47.34 7.44 20.41
N ARG A 111 46.23 8.11 20.78
CA ARG A 111 45.47 7.80 22.00
C ARG A 111 44.08 7.28 21.64
N PHE A 112 43.67 6.22 22.31
CA PHE A 112 42.37 5.61 22.09
C PHE A 112 41.65 5.50 23.42
N VAL A 113 40.39 5.92 23.46
CA VAL A 113 39.60 5.87 24.69
C VAL A 113 38.33 5.07 24.48
N ARG A 114 38.04 4.17 25.42
CA ARG A 114 36.76 3.49 25.51
C ARG A 114 35.88 4.15 26.56
N LEU A 115 34.58 4.06 26.38
CA LEU A 115 33.64 4.52 27.39
C LEU A 115 33.36 3.40 28.40
N GLU A 116 33.50 3.66 29.69
CA GLU A 116 33.09 2.74 30.76
C GLU A 116 32.27 3.50 31.80
N LYS A 117 31.00 3.09 32.00
CA LYS A 117 30.08 3.73 32.95
C LYS A 117 30.04 5.27 32.80
N GLY A 118 30.12 5.76 31.56
CA GLY A 118 30.13 7.19 31.22
C GLY A 118 31.48 7.90 31.35
N LYS A 119 32.55 7.22 31.77
CA LYS A 119 33.91 7.77 31.84
C LYS A 119 34.76 7.30 30.67
N SER A 120 35.63 8.18 30.16
CA SER A 120 36.63 7.80 29.15
C SER A 120 37.81 7.13 29.85
N VAL A 121 38.15 5.92 29.41
CA VAL A 121 39.28 5.13 29.91
C VAL A 121 40.21 4.86 28.73
N GLN A 122 41.51 5.05 28.91
CA GLN A 122 42.49 4.74 27.86
C GLN A 122 42.47 3.24 27.54
N ALA A 123 42.39 2.91 26.27
CA ALA A 123 42.42 1.54 25.78
C ALA A 123 43.83 1.20 25.29
N ASN A 124 44.31 0.02 25.67
CA ASN A 124 45.54 -0.56 25.11
C ASN A 124 45.13 -1.48 23.96
N MET A 125 45.54 -1.12 22.76
CA MET A 125 45.20 -1.89 21.56
C MET A 125 46.23 -2.98 21.29
N ILE A 126 45.75 -4.09 20.72
CA ILE A 126 46.58 -5.20 20.24
C ILE A 126 46.85 -4.96 18.77
N ALA A 127 48.09 -5.17 18.32
CA ALA A 127 48.49 -5.03 16.92
C ALA A 127 47.49 -5.72 15.95
N PRO A 128 47.09 -5.05 14.86
CA PRO A 128 46.10 -5.59 13.96
C PRO A 128 46.70 -6.71 13.11
N HIS A 129 45.90 -7.74 12.84
CA HIS A 129 46.14 -8.65 11.73
C HIS A 129 45.53 -8.12 10.44
N VAL A 130 44.43 -7.36 10.55
CA VAL A 130 43.72 -6.76 9.43
C VAL A 130 43.34 -5.32 9.76
N ILE A 131 43.55 -4.41 8.81
CA ILE A 131 43.00 -3.06 8.86
C ILE A 131 42.00 -2.91 7.72
N HIS A 132 40.76 -2.56 8.05
CA HIS A 132 39.71 -2.21 7.11
C HIS A 132 39.43 -0.72 7.17
N ALA A 133 39.54 -0.02 6.04
CA ALA A 133 39.33 1.42 5.96
C ALA A 133 38.64 1.81 4.65
N THR A 134 37.74 2.78 4.74
CA THR A 134 37.04 3.32 3.57
C THR A 134 37.71 4.56 2.99
N ALA A 135 37.31 4.95 1.78
CA ALA A 135 37.85 6.13 1.10
C ALA A 135 37.71 7.39 1.96
N GLY A 136 36.54 7.60 2.54
CA GLY A 136 36.27 8.74 3.42
C GLY A 136 37.11 8.72 4.70
N MET A 137 37.52 7.56 5.20
CA MET A 137 38.45 7.49 6.33
C MET A 137 39.86 7.90 5.91
N LEU A 138 40.33 7.39 4.77
CA LEU A 138 41.68 7.67 4.25
C LEU A 138 41.90 9.17 4.00
N GLU A 139 40.84 9.91 3.67
CA GLU A 139 40.85 11.37 3.49
C GLU A 139 40.90 12.20 4.79
N THR A 140 40.57 11.61 5.95
CA THR A 140 40.43 12.37 7.22
C THR A 140 41.75 12.68 7.94
N GLY A 141 42.89 12.51 7.25
CA GLY A 141 44.22 12.68 7.84
C GLY A 141 44.66 11.50 8.72
N THR A 142 44.03 10.33 8.59
CA THR A 142 44.47 9.09 9.26
C THR A 142 45.63 8.39 8.55
N LEU A 143 45.99 8.84 7.34
CA LEU A 143 47.02 8.22 6.51
C LEU A 143 48.38 8.18 7.22
N GLU A 144 48.79 9.27 7.88
CA GLU A 144 50.08 9.31 8.61
C GLU A 144 50.12 8.25 9.74
N TRP A 145 49.00 8.06 10.44
CA TRP A 145 48.90 7.03 11.48
C TRP A 145 48.90 5.63 10.86
N LEU A 146 48.17 5.43 9.76
CA LEU A 146 48.12 4.17 9.04
C LEU A 146 49.52 3.76 8.57
N THR A 147 50.26 4.64 7.90
CA THR A 147 51.62 4.40 7.41
C THR A 147 52.55 3.91 8.54
N LYS A 148 52.47 4.51 9.74
CA LYS A 148 53.24 4.04 10.90
C LYS A 148 52.88 2.61 11.30
N GLN A 149 51.58 2.27 11.32
CA GLN A 149 51.15 0.90 11.60
C GLN A 149 51.62 -0.10 10.53
N LEU A 150 51.63 0.31 9.27
CA LEU A 150 52.07 -0.54 8.15
C LEU A 150 53.57 -0.88 8.23
N GLN A 151 54.40 0.06 8.69
CA GLN A 151 55.85 -0.16 8.88
C GLN A 151 56.13 -1.20 9.98
N ASP A 152 55.39 -1.13 11.08
CA ASP A 152 55.67 -1.94 12.27
C ASP A 152 55.06 -3.34 12.21
N VAL A 153 53.81 -3.45 11.77
CA VAL A 153 52.99 -4.67 11.97
C VAL A 153 52.77 -5.44 10.67
N LYS A 154 52.85 -4.75 9.52
CA LYS A 154 52.58 -5.31 8.18
C LYS A 154 51.25 -6.09 8.09
N PRO A 155 50.10 -5.52 8.53
CA PRO A 155 48.82 -6.22 8.52
C PRO A 155 48.27 -6.42 7.10
N VAL A 156 47.30 -7.31 6.93
CA VAL A 156 46.47 -7.36 5.71
C VAL A 156 45.63 -6.10 5.64
N LEU A 157 45.58 -5.47 4.47
CA LEU A 157 44.79 -4.24 4.28
C LEU A 157 43.58 -4.56 3.42
N TRP A 158 42.41 -4.18 3.88
CA TRP A 158 41.23 -4.06 3.04
C TRP A 158 40.91 -2.57 2.95
N LEU A 159 41.10 -2.00 1.76
CA LEU A 159 40.84 -0.59 1.51
C LEU A 159 39.70 -0.45 0.51
N GLU A 160 38.75 0.43 0.81
CA GLU A 160 37.87 1.02 -0.19
C GLU A 160 38.52 2.32 -0.65
N THR A 161 38.81 2.44 -1.93
CA THR A 161 39.40 3.63 -2.55
C THR A 161 38.43 4.21 -3.57
N ASP A 162 38.51 5.51 -3.82
CA ASP A 162 37.82 6.12 -4.94
C ASP A 162 38.81 6.56 -6.03
N GLY A 163 38.29 7.02 -7.17
CA GLY A 163 39.14 7.44 -8.28
C GLY A 163 40.07 8.62 -7.95
N ALA A 164 39.80 9.37 -6.88
CA ALA A 164 40.61 10.53 -6.50
C ALA A 164 41.83 10.13 -5.67
N ASN A 165 41.70 9.15 -4.76
CA ASN A 165 42.78 8.73 -3.86
C ASN A 165 43.47 7.40 -4.25
N PHE A 166 42.93 6.66 -5.23
CA PHE A 166 43.46 5.35 -5.62
C PHE A 166 44.95 5.38 -6.02
N ALA A 167 45.35 6.33 -6.87
CA ALA A 167 46.73 6.38 -7.37
C ALA A 167 47.74 6.71 -6.27
N GLU A 168 47.42 7.64 -5.37
CA GLU A 168 48.29 8.01 -4.26
C GLU A 168 48.46 6.86 -3.26
N ILE A 169 47.36 6.19 -2.91
CA ILE A 169 47.38 5.05 -1.99
C ILE A 169 48.11 3.86 -2.63
N ALA A 170 47.89 3.60 -3.92
CA ALA A 170 48.57 2.52 -4.63
C ALA A 170 50.09 2.71 -4.65
N SER A 171 50.57 3.92 -4.99
CA SER A 171 52.00 4.24 -4.97
C SER A 171 52.60 4.10 -3.57
N LEU A 172 51.90 4.61 -2.54
CA LEU A 172 52.36 4.47 -1.15
C LEU A 172 52.47 2.99 -0.74
N LEU A 173 51.48 2.17 -1.07
CA LEU A 173 51.49 0.75 -0.73
C LEU A 173 52.57 -0.02 -1.49
N GLU A 174 52.80 0.32 -2.76
CA GLU A 174 53.89 -0.25 -3.56
C GLU A 174 55.26 0.06 -2.96
N GLU A 175 55.52 1.31 -2.56
CA GLU A 175 56.73 1.71 -1.84
C GLU A 175 56.94 0.91 -0.53
N MET A 176 55.83 0.52 0.11
CA MET A 176 55.81 -0.29 1.32
C MET A 176 55.78 -1.81 1.06
N GLN A 177 55.99 -2.25 -0.19
CA GLN A 177 56.03 -3.65 -0.61
C GLN A 177 54.71 -4.41 -0.40
N TYR A 178 53.59 -3.68 -0.46
CA TYR A 178 52.25 -4.26 -0.50
C TYR A 178 51.82 -4.51 -1.93
N GLN A 179 51.20 -5.67 -2.16
CA GLN A 179 50.62 -6.02 -3.46
C GLN A 179 49.14 -6.31 -3.32
N VAL A 180 48.38 -5.91 -4.35
CA VAL A 180 46.96 -6.25 -4.51
C VAL A 180 46.85 -7.77 -4.69
N ARG A 181 46.06 -8.42 -3.84
CA ARG A 181 45.70 -9.84 -3.98
C ARG A 181 44.37 -10.04 -4.64
N GLN A 182 43.41 -9.17 -4.35
CA GLN A 182 42.05 -9.23 -4.86
C GLN A 182 41.51 -7.81 -5.02
N GLN A 183 40.77 -7.56 -6.09
CA GLN A 183 40.07 -6.30 -6.31
C GLN A 183 38.65 -6.58 -6.82
N ASN A 184 37.67 -5.93 -6.21
CA ASN A 184 36.27 -5.97 -6.62
C ASN A 184 35.68 -4.55 -6.55
N GLY A 185 35.58 -3.91 -7.72
CA GLY A 185 35.21 -2.51 -7.84
C GLY A 185 36.20 -1.61 -7.09
N ASN A 186 35.65 -0.83 -6.14
CA ASN A 186 36.40 0.11 -5.30
C ASN A 186 37.09 -0.55 -4.10
N ASN A 187 36.86 -1.84 -3.86
CA ASN A 187 37.45 -2.57 -2.75
C ASN A 187 38.67 -3.37 -3.21
N ALA A 188 39.76 -3.29 -2.46
CA ALA A 188 40.95 -4.09 -2.71
C ALA A 188 41.56 -4.64 -1.42
N VAL A 189 42.08 -5.87 -1.51
CA VAL A 189 42.87 -6.50 -0.45
C VAL A 189 44.35 -6.43 -0.81
N TYR A 190 45.17 -5.91 0.09
CA TYR A 190 46.62 -5.84 -0.05
C TYR A 190 47.30 -6.71 1.00
N THR A 191 48.38 -7.38 0.59
CA THR A 191 49.24 -8.16 1.49
C THR A 191 50.70 -7.77 1.29
N PHE A 192 51.47 -7.74 2.37
CA PHE A 192 52.91 -7.54 2.33
C PHE A 192 53.61 -8.72 1.66
N GLN A 193 54.58 -8.46 0.77
CA GLN A 193 55.50 -9.47 0.25
C GLN A 193 56.94 -9.11 0.59
N GLU A 194 57.64 -10.05 1.23
CA GLU A 194 59.08 -9.93 1.44
C GLU A 194 59.78 -10.27 0.12
N ALA A 195 60.58 -9.34 -0.40
CA ALA A 195 61.27 -9.52 -1.68
C ALA A 195 62.14 -10.77 -1.64
N VAL A 196 61.81 -11.78 -2.45
CA VAL A 196 62.66 -12.95 -2.64
C VAL A 196 63.86 -12.52 -3.48
N LEU A 197 65.04 -12.46 -2.85
CA LEU A 197 66.31 -12.36 -3.57
C LEU A 197 66.53 -13.66 -4.33
N GLU A 198 66.39 -13.62 -5.65
CA GLU A 198 66.68 -14.78 -6.51
C GLU A 198 68.18 -15.13 -6.44
N PRO A 199 68.55 -16.39 -6.12
CA PRO A 199 69.94 -16.82 -6.20
C PRO A 199 70.29 -17.33 -7.61
N VAL A 200 71.40 -16.78 -8.08
CA VAL A 200 72.23 -17.03 -9.27
C VAL A 200 72.19 -18.46 -9.84
N GLU A 201 72.04 -18.48 -11.16
CA GLU A 201 71.93 -19.58 -12.12
C GLU A 201 73.03 -20.66 -12.02
N ASN A 202 72.61 -21.90 -12.26
CA ASN A 202 73.47 -23.06 -12.46
C ASN A 202 73.18 -23.61 -13.88
N HIS A 203 73.98 -23.17 -14.86
CA HIS A 203 73.74 -23.29 -16.31
C HIS A 203 73.48 -24.70 -16.86
N GLU A 204 73.86 -25.78 -16.17
CA GLU A 204 73.58 -27.17 -16.61
C GLU A 204 72.15 -27.64 -16.31
N LEU A 205 71.56 -27.14 -15.22
CA LEU A 205 70.16 -27.40 -14.90
C LEU A 205 69.25 -26.63 -15.87
N GLU A 206 69.70 -25.45 -16.27
CA GLU A 206 69.02 -24.53 -17.16
C GLU A 206 68.76 -25.12 -18.55
N GLU A 207 69.72 -25.82 -19.13
CA GLU A 207 69.55 -26.42 -20.46
C GLU A 207 68.51 -27.57 -20.44
N LYS A 208 68.54 -28.42 -19.41
CA LYS A 208 67.50 -29.45 -19.18
C LYS A 208 66.14 -28.84 -18.83
N ILE A 209 66.13 -27.73 -18.09
CA ILE A 209 64.91 -26.99 -17.77
C ILE A 209 64.35 -26.35 -19.04
N LEU A 210 65.17 -25.79 -19.92
CA LEU A 210 64.76 -25.21 -21.20
C LEU A 210 64.15 -26.25 -22.14
N GLU A 211 64.73 -27.45 -22.24
CA GLU A 211 64.16 -28.54 -23.05
C GLU A 211 62.80 -29.02 -22.51
N ARG A 212 62.68 -29.07 -21.18
CA ARG A 212 61.43 -29.42 -20.49
C ARG A 212 60.39 -28.31 -20.60
N LEU A 213 60.83 -27.04 -20.53
CA LEU A 213 60.01 -25.85 -20.74
C LEU A 213 59.48 -25.79 -22.17
N ASP A 214 60.27 -26.14 -23.18
CA ASP A 214 59.81 -26.18 -24.57
C ASP A 214 58.77 -27.30 -24.79
N THR A 215 58.92 -28.43 -24.10
CA THR A 215 57.92 -29.51 -24.07
C THR A 215 56.62 -29.04 -23.40
N TYR A 216 56.72 -28.36 -22.26
CA TYR A 216 55.56 -27.78 -21.57
C TYR A 216 54.91 -26.68 -22.39
N LYS A 217 55.70 -25.85 -23.08
CA LYS A 217 55.19 -24.82 -23.99
C LYS A 217 54.34 -25.43 -25.09
N ARG A 218 54.80 -26.50 -25.74
CA ARG A 218 53.99 -27.23 -26.75
C ARG A 218 52.75 -27.92 -26.18
N GLN A 219 52.74 -28.31 -24.90
CA GLN A 219 51.54 -28.81 -24.23
C GLN A 219 50.56 -27.67 -23.91
N ILE A 220 51.07 -26.54 -23.42
CA ILE A 220 50.29 -25.33 -23.15
C ILE A 220 49.68 -24.80 -24.44
N ASP A 221 50.43 -24.73 -25.54
CA ASP A 221 49.94 -24.26 -26.83
C ASP A 221 48.82 -25.17 -27.37
N ARG A 222 48.96 -26.50 -27.23
CA ARG A 222 47.89 -27.46 -27.58
C ARG A 222 46.65 -27.28 -26.72
N MET A 223 46.81 -27.22 -25.39
CA MET A 223 45.69 -26.97 -24.48
C MET A 223 45.03 -25.63 -24.77
N LYS A 224 45.82 -24.59 -25.07
CA LYS A 224 45.30 -23.26 -25.41
C LYS A 224 44.44 -23.32 -26.67
N GLN A 225 44.89 -24.05 -27.70
CA GLN A 225 44.13 -24.25 -28.92
C GLN A 225 42.83 -25.03 -28.67
N GLU A 226 42.86 -26.09 -27.86
CA GLU A 226 41.66 -26.84 -27.45
C GLU A 226 40.68 -25.95 -26.67
N TYR A 227 41.17 -25.13 -25.74
CA TYR A 227 40.35 -24.16 -25.00
C TYR A 227 39.77 -23.07 -25.92
N GLU A 228 40.54 -22.56 -26.88
CA GLU A 228 40.04 -21.59 -27.86
C GLU A 228 38.90 -22.18 -28.71
N GLU A 229 39.02 -23.45 -29.12
CA GLU A 229 37.95 -24.17 -29.83
C GLU A 229 36.71 -24.37 -28.95
N GLU A 230 36.87 -24.77 -27.68
CA GLU A 230 35.75 -24.90 -26.74
C GLU A 230 35.04 -23.57 -26.48
N VAL A 231 35.80 -22.48 -26.32
CA VAL A 231 35.24 -21.13 -26.13
C VAL A 231 34.39 -20.73 -27.34
N VAL A 232 34.83 -21.01 -28.57
CA VAL A 232 34.04 -20.75 -29.77
C VAL A 232 32.74 -21.56 -29.78
N ILE A 233 32.78 -22.84 -29.40
CA ILE A 233 31.58 -23.68 -29.32
C ILE A 233 30.61 -23.16 -28.26
N ILE A 234 31.11 -22.77 -27.09
CA ILE A 234 30.29 -22.19 -26.01
C ILE A 234 29.66 -20.88 -26.47
N GLN A 235 30.42 -20.01 -27.15
CA GLN A 235 29.91 -18.76 -27.68
C GLN A 235 28.79 -18.99 -28.69
N ILE A 236 28.97 -19.91 -29.65
CA ILE A 236 27.93 -20.28 -30.63
C ILE A 236 26.67 -20.80 -29.93
N LYS A 237 26.81 -21.55 -28.84
CA LYS A 237 25.69 -22.06 -28.05
C LYS A 237 24.95 -20.93 -27.32
N GLN A 238 25.69 -20.02 -26.70
CA GLN A 238 25.13 -18.85 -26.01
C GLN A 238 24.40 -17.93 -26.98
N ASP A 239 24.96 -17.68 -28.17
CA ASP A 239 24.33 -16.85 -29.20
C ASP A 239 23.00 -17.46 -29.68
N LYS A 240 22.94 -18.79 -29.84
CA LYS A 240 21.69 -19.50 -30.17
C LYS A 240 20.65 -19.40 -29.05
N GLU A 241 21.06 -19.53 -27.79
CA GLU A 241 20.16 -19.40 -26.65
C GLU A 241 19.62 -17.97 -26.51
N MET A 242 20.49 -16.97 -26.75
CA MET A 242 20.11 -15.55 -26.78
C MET A 242 19.08 -15.25 -27.87
N LEU A 243 19.27 -15.76 -29.09
CA LEU A 243 18.30 -15.59 -30.18
C LEU A 243 16.92 -16.15 -29.83
N VAL A 244 16.87 -17.35 -29.23
CA VAL A 244 15.61 -17.96 -28.77
C VAL A 244 14.95 -17.12 -27.66
N LEU A 245 15.76 -16.52 -26.77
CA LEU A 245 15.28 -15.66 -25.70
C LEU A 245 14.69 -14.35 -26.27
N GLU A 246 15.37 -13.73 -27.24
CA GLU A 246 14.90 -12.51 -27.92
C GLU A 246 13.58 -12.73 -28.65
N GLU A 247 13.41 -13.87 -29.34
CA GLU A 247 12.13 -14.23 -29.97
C GLU A 247 11.01 -14.37 -28.96
N LYS A 248 11.28 -14.99 -27.80
CA LYS A 248 10.31 -15.09 -26.69
C LYS A 248 9.94 -13.71 -26.15
N TYR A 249 10.92 -12.82 -25.94
CA TYR A 249 10.65 -11.46 -25.47
C TYR A 249 9.83 -10.66 -26.48
N ARG A 250 10.13 -10.74 -27.78
CA ARG A 250 9.31 -10.11 -28.83
C ARG A 250 7.87 -10.64 -28.85
N ALA A 251 7.68 -11.93 -28.64
CA ALA A 251 6.34 -12.53 -28.55
C ALA A 251 5.57 -12.03 -27.32
N ILE A 252 6.23 -11.93 -26.17
CA ILE A 252 5.66 -11.38 -24.93
C ILE A 252 5.27 -9.91 -25.14
N GLU A 253 6.15 -9.08 -25.70
CA GLU A 253 5.88 -7.67 -25.97
C GLU A 253 4.68 -7.48 -26.90
N LYS A 254 4.58 -8.29 -27.96
CA LYS A 254 3.43 -8.27 -28.88
C LYS A 254 2.12 -8.63 -28.16
N ASN A 255 2.15 -9.60 -27.26
CA ASN A 255 0.97 -9.99 -26.48
C ASN A 255 0.56 -8.90 -25.48
N TRP A 256 1.53 -8.28 -24.79
CA TRP A 256 1.27 -7.14 -23.89
C TRP A 256 0.67 -5.95 -24.62
N MET A 257 1.17 -5.62 -25.82
CA MET A 257 0.62 -4.55 -26.65
C MET A 257 -0.83 -4.85 -27.08
N GLU A 258 -1.14 -6.10 -27.43
CA GLU A 258 -2.49 -6.51 -27.81
C GLU A 258 -3.46 -6.46 -26.62
N GLN A 259 -3.05 -6.96 -25.46
CA GLN A 259 -3.82 -6.85 -24.21
C GLN A 259 -4.05 -5.39 -23.81
N GLY A 260 -3.04 -4.53 -23.99
CA GLY A 260 -3.15 -3.09 -23.77
C GLY A 260 -4.21 -2.44 -24.67
N LYS A 261 -4.26 -2.81 -25.96
CA LYS A 261 -5.30 -2.33 -26.89
C LYS A 261 -6.70 -2.78 -26.47
N GLN A 262 -6.87 -4.06 -26.13
CA GLN A 262 -8.15 -4.60 -25.68
C GLN A 262 -8.64 -3.92 -24.39
N HIS A 263 -7.74 -3.66 -23.45
CA HIS A 263 -8.07 -2.93 -22.23
C HIS A 263 -8.47 -1.47 -22.51
N ALA A 264 -7.77 -0.79 -23.42
CA ALA A 264 -8.10 0.58 -23.82
C ALA A 264 -9.49 0.65 -24.49
N GLU A 265 -9.82 -0.32 -25.33
CA GLU A 265 -11.13 -0.41 -26.00
C GLU A 265 -12.27 -0.67 -25.00
N LYS A 266 -12.11 -1.65 -24.11
CA LYS A 266 -13.07 -1.91 -23.02
C LYS A 266 -13.27 -0.69 -22.12
N SER A 267 -12.18 0.02 -21.80
CA SER A 267 -12.28 1.24 -20.98
C SER A 267 -13.05 2.36 -21.69
N ARG A 268 -12.91 2.50 -23.02
CA ARG A 268 -13.71 3.45 -23.80
C ARG A 268 -15.18 3.07 -23.81
N GLN A 269 -15.49 1.78 -23.99
CA GLN A 269 -16.86 1.28 -23.93
C GLN A 269 -17.51 1.56 -22.58
N HIS A 270 -16.84 1.23 -21.47
CA HIS A 270 -17.37 1.53 -20.12
C HIS A 270 -17.54 3.03 -19.85
N GLN A 271 -16.65 3.88 -20.40
CA GLN A 271 -16.85 5.33 -20.31
C GLN A 271 -18.08 5.80 -21.07
N GLN A 272 -18.37 5.21 -22.23
CA GLN A 272 -19.57 5.52 -23.00
C GLN A 272 -20.83 5.05 -22.28
N GLU A 273 -20.87 3.79 -21.82
CA GLU A 273 -21.96 3.23 -21.02
C GLU A 273 -22.22 4.08 -19.76
N SER A 274 -21.16 4.54 -19.09
CA SER A 274 -21.29 5.43 -17.92
C SER A 274 -21.90 6.79 -18.27
N LYS A 275 -21.56 7.36 -19.43
CA LYS A 275 -22.16 8.62 -19.90
C LYS A 275 -23.64 8.44 -20.22
N GLU A 276 -23.99 7.36 -20.92
CA GLU A 276 -25.37 7.02 -21.27
C GLU A 276 -26.21 6.76 -19.99
N ALA A 277 -25.68 6.01 -19.03
CA ALA A 277 -26.33 5.77 -17.75
C ALA A 277 -26.57 7.08 -16.97
N LYS A 278 -25.60 8.00 -16.95
CA LYS A 278 -25.77 9.31 -16.32
C LYS A 278 -26.86 10.15 -16.99
N GLN A 279 -26.93 10.13 -18.32
CA GLN A 279 -27.99 10.81 -19.06
C GLN A 279 -29.37 10.23 -18.74
N LEU A 280 -29.49 8.90 -18.66
CA LEU A 280 -30.73 8.23 -18.31
C LEU A 280 -31.18 8.54 -16.88
N VAL A 281 -30.24 8.56 -15.91
CA VAL A 281 -30.53 8.97 -14.53
C VAL A 281 -31.01 10.43 -14.48
N GLN A 282 -30.41 11.33 -15.25
CA GLN A 282 -30.85 12.72 -15.34
C GLN A 282 -32.28 12.82 -15.89
N GLN A 283 -32.59 12.09 -16.97
CA GLN A 283 -33.94 12.06 -17.55
C GLN A 283 -34.98 11.53 -16.55
N ILE A 284 -34.67 10.47 -15.80
CA ILE A 284 -35.55 9.94 -14.75
C ILE A 284 -35.77 10.98 -13.65
N SER A 285 -34.70 11.66 -13.21
CA SER A 285 -34.79 12.71 -12.20
C SER A 285 -35.68 13.87 -12.65
N ASP A 286 -35.52 14.31 -13.90
CA ASP A 286 -36.33 15.41 -14.46
C ASP A 286 -37.80 15.01 -14.61
N ALA A 287 -38.07 13.78 -15.08
CA ALA A 287 -39.43 13.23 -15.15
C ALA A 287 -40.08 13.14 -13.76
N PHE A 288 -39.35 12.64 -12.76
CA PHE A 288 -39.85 12.54 -11.39
C PHE A 288 -40.18 13.90 -10.78
N ASN A 289 -39.34 14.91 -11.04
CA ASN A 289 -39.61 16.28 -10.58
C ASN A 289 -40.82 16.90 -11.28
N ALA A 290 -41.01 16.63 -12.58
CA ALA A 290 -42.20 17.04 -13.31
C ALA A 290 -43.47 16.38 -12.75
N GLU A 291 -43.46 15.07 -12.51
CA GLU A 291 -44.57 14.35 -11.87
C GLU A 291 -44.89 14.91 -10.49
N ARG A 292 -43.87 15.20 -9.67
CA ARG A 292 -44.06 15.81 -8.35
C ARG A 292 -44.73 17.17 -8.44
N THR A 293 -44.39 17.97 -9.46
CA THR A 293 -45.00 19.29 -9.69
C THR A 293 -46.47 19.14 -10.07
N VAL A 294 -46.78 18.26 -11.03
CA VAL A 294 -48.16 17.96 -11.45
C VAL A 294 -48.98 17.44 -10.28
N ASN A 295 -48.45 16.51 -9.47
CA ASN A 295 -49.14 15.99 -8.29
C ASN A 295 -49.41 17.08 -7.25
N ASN A 296 -48.47 18.00 -7.03
CA ASN A 296 -48.69 19.13 -6.14
C ASN A 296 -49.81 20.06 -6.64
N ASP A 297 -49.86 20.31 -7.95
CA ASP A 297 -50.89 21.16 -8.55
C ASP A 297 -52.26 20.49 -8.54
N LEU A 298 -52.33 19.18 -8.83
CA LEU A 298 -53.56 18.38 -8.68
C LEU A 298 -54.06 18.38 -7.23
N ASN A 299 -53.17 18.20 -6.25
CA ASN A 299 -53.54 18.25 -4.84
C ASN A 299 -54.11 19.62 -4.46
N LYS A 300 -53.48 20.73 -4.90
CA LYS A 300 -54.03 22.07 -4.69
C LYS A 300 -55.41 22.22 -5.32
N HIS A 301 -55.60 21.71 -6.53
CA HIS A 301 -56.89 21.76 -7.22
C HIS A 301 -57.97 20.96 -6.47
N ILE A 302 -57.65 19.74 -6.01
CA ILE A 302 -58.54 18.91 -5.19
C ILE A 302 -58.93 19.66 -3.91
N PHE A 303 -57.98 20.28 -3.20
CA PHE A 303 -58.28 21.05 -2.01
C PHE A 303 -59.17 22.26 -2.28
N SER A 304 -58.93 23.00 -3.38
CA SER A 304 -59.79 24.11 -3.81
C SER A 304 -61.22 23.64 -4.08
N LEU A 305 -61.39 22.53 -4.82
CA LEU A 305 -62.71 21.95 -5.09
C LEU A 305 -63.41 21.51 -3.80
N LEU A 306 -62.68 20.88 -2.87
CA LEU A 306 -63.24 20.50 -1.57
C LEU A 306 -63.67 21.72 -0.74
N GLU A 307 -62.92 22.82 -0.79
CA GLU A 307 -63.29 24.08 -0.12
C GLU A 307 -64.56 24.71 -0.72
N GLU A 308 -64.76 24.61 -2.03
CA GLU A 308 -65.94 25.10 -2.75
C GLU A 308 -67.18 24.20 -2.55
N GLU A 309 -67.03 22.88 -2.61
CA GLU A 309 -68.14 21.93 -2.56
C GLU A 309 -68.67 21.71 -1.14
N LYS A 310 -67.80 21.79 -0.12
CA LYS A 310 -68.19 21.60 1.28
C LYS A 310 -69.31 22.54 1.76
N PRO A 311 -69.28 23.87 1.54
CA PRO A 311 -70.37 24.76 1.93
C PRO A 311 -71.65 24.46 1.15
N LEU A 312 -71.56 24.11 -0.14
CA LEU A 312 -72.71 23.70 -0.95
C LEU A 312 -73.38 22.45 -0.36
N LEU A 313 -72.61 21.41 -0.06
CA LEU A 313 -73.13 20.20 0.57
C LEU A 313 -73.78 20.49 1.93
N MET A 314 -73.18 21.37 2.73
CA MET A 314 -73.76 21.82 4.00
C MET A 314 -75.09 22.57 3.81
N THR A 315 -75.22 23.37 2.75
CA THR A 315 -76.49 24.06 2.44
C THR A 315 -77.56 23.08 1.95
N MET A 316 -77.20 22.10 1.12
CA MET A 316 -78.10 21.03 0.67
C MET A 316 -78.60 20.21 1.85
N LYS A 317 -77.71 19.82 2.78
CA LYS A 317 -78.08 19.09 4.00
C LYS A 317 -79.03 19.89 4.90
N LYS A 318 -78.83 21.21 5.02
CA LYS A 318 -79.76 22.10 5.74
C LYS A 318 -81.13 22.15 5.06
N ARG A 319 -81.16 22.26 3.72
CA ARG A 319 -82.40 22.27 2.93
C ARG A 319 -83.15 20.95 3.04
N ASP A 320 -82.46 19.82 2.93
CA ASP A 320 -83.05 18.48 3.10
C ASP A 320 -83.66 18.32 4.49
N ALA A 321 -82.93 18.71 5.55
CA ALA A 321 -83.46 18.71 6.91
C ALA A 321 -84.71 19.61 7.08
N GLN A 322 -84.79 20.73 6.36
CA GLN A 322 -85.96 21.59 6.34
C GLN A 322 -87.13 20.94 5.59
N GLN A 323 -86.89 20.37 4.41
CA GLN A 323 -87.90 19.66 3.62
C GLN A 323 -88.48 18.46 4.39
N VAL A 324 -87.64 17.70 5.11
CA VAL A 324 -88.09 16.61 5.98
C VAL A 324 -89.01 17.13 7.09
N LYS A 325 -88.72 18.29 7.69
CA LYS A 325 -89.60 18.94 8.67
C LYS A 325 -90.94 19.36 8.05
N GLU A 326 -90.91 19.99 6.88
CA GLU A 326 -92.11 20.41 6.14
C GLU A 326 -92.99 19.20 5.77
N LEU A 327 -92.40 18.14 5.22
CA LEU A 327 -93.12 16.88 4.93
C LEU A 327 -93.76 16.27 6.17
N ASN A 328 -93.06 16.28 7.31
CA ASN A 328 -93.63 15.78 8.56
C ASN A 328 -94.79 16.65 9.06
N ASN A 329 -94.71 17.97 8.90
CA ASN A 329 -95.81 18.88 9.21
C ASN A 329 -97.02 18.65 8.30
N LEU A 330 -96.81 18.56 6.99
CA LEU A 330 -97.86 18.25 6.01
C LEU A 330 -98.50 16.87 6.27
N LYS A 331 -97.71 15.86 6.65
CA LYS A 331 -98.25 14.55 7.07
C LYS A 331 -99.17 14.67 8.29
N LYS A 332 -98.79 15.45 9.30
CA LYS A 332 -99.62 15.70 10.50
C LYS A 332 -100.90 16.46 10.15
N GLU A 333 -100.81 17.47 9.30
CA GLU A 333 -101.95 18.24 8.83
C GLU A 333 -102.91 17.36 8.02
N ASN A 334 -102.39 16.59 7.07
CA ASN A 334 -103.18 15.65 6.26
C ASN A 334 -103.86 14.59 7.14
N ALA A 335 -103.18 14.05 8.15
CA ALA A 335 -103.79 13.15 9.12
C ALA A 335 -104.93 13.83 9.91
N THR A 336 -104.78 15.10 10.25
CA THR A 336 -105.80 15.91 10.94
C THR A 336 -107.01 16.16 10.04
N LEU A 337 -106.77 16.54 8.77
CA LEU A 337 -107.82 16.74 7.77
C LEU A 337 -108.55 15.44 7.46
N THR A 338 -107.84 14.32 7.33
CA THR A 338 -108.41 12.99 7.12
C THR A 338 -109.31 12.59 8.30
N ARG A 339 -108.89 12.85 9.55
CA ARG A 339 -109.75 12.68 10.74
C ARG A 339 -111.00 13.56 10.69
N LYS A 340 -110.86 14.85 10.36
CA LYS A 340 -111.99 15.77 10.24
C LYS A 340 -112.98 15.32 9.15
N LEU A 341 -112.46 14.90 8.00
CA LEU A 341 -113.26 14.38 6.90
C LEU A 341 -114.02 13.13 7.36
N SER A 342 -113.34 12.17 7.98
CA SER A 342 -113.97 10.96 8.53
C SER A 342 -115.09 11.29 9.53
N GLN A 343 -114.87 12.23 10.45
CA GLN A 343 -115.90 12.70 11.39
C GLN A 343 -117.09 13.37 10.68
N MET A 344 -116.83 14.18 9.66
CA MET A 344 -117.88 14.82 8.88
C MET A 344 -118.66 13.81 8.04
N THR A 345 -118.00 12.83 7.45
CA THR A 345 -118.63 11.70 6.75
C THR A 345 -119.50 10.91 7.70
N GLU A 346 -119.01 10.59 8.91
CA GLU A 346 -119.81 9.89 9.92
C GLU A 346 -121.03 10.71 10.36
N LYS A 347 -120.87 12.02 10.59
CA LYS A 347 -121.99 12.93 10.88
C LYS A 347 -122.99 12.97 9.72
N TYR A 348 -122.51 13.03 8.48
CA TYR A 348 -123.34 13.00 7.29
C TYR A 348 -124.11 11.68 7.21
N ASP A 349 -123.47 10.54 7.44
CA ASP A 349 -124.10 9.22 7.43
C ASP A 349 -125.13 9.06 8.55
N ARG A 350 -124.82 9.56 9.77
CA ARG A 350 -125.77 9.63 10.89
C ARG A 350 -126.98 10.50 10.53
N LEU A 351 -126.77 11.70 10.00
CA LEU A 351 -127.85 12.57 9.56
C LEU A 351 -128.68 11.89 8.46
N ASN A 352 -128.02 11.28 7.49
CA ASN A 352 -128.64 10.65 6.34
C ASN A 352 -129.42 9.37 6.71
N SER A 353 -129.03 8.70 7.80
CA SER A 353 -129.74 7.55 8.36
C SER A 353 -130.90 7.92 9.29
N THR A 354 -131.08 9.19 9.66
CA THR A 354 -132.25 9.60 10.46
C THR A 354 -133.57 9.37 9.71
N LYS A 355 -134.61 9.00 10.45
CA LYS A 355 -135.96 8.76 9.90
C LYS A 355 -136.49 9.94 9.08
N VAL A 356 -136.20 11.18 9.50
CA VAL A 356 -136.66 12.38 8.79
C VAL A 356 -136.04 12.48 7.39
N ILE A 357 -134.72 12.34 7.26
CA ILE A 357 -134.05 12.35 5.95
C ILE A 357 -134.45 11.14 5.12
N GLN A 358 -134.58 9.96 5.72
CA GLN A 358 -135.07 8.77 5.01
C GLN A 358 -136.51 8.96 4.52
N MET A 359 -137.39 9.59 5.31
CA MET A 359 -138.74 9.96 4.91
C MET A 359 -138.73 11.03 3.84
N MET A 360 -137.89 12.07 3.92
CA MET A 360 -137.72 13.06 2.85
C MET A 360 -137.24 12.42 1.56
N ARG A 361 -136.30 11.46 1.62
CA ARG A 361 -135.84 10.70 0.45
C ARG A 361 -136.95 9.79 -0.10
N LYS A 362 -137.73 9.13 0.76
CA LYS A 362 -138.91 8.34 0.36
C LYS A 362 -139.97 9.24 -0.28
N TYR A 363 -140.24 10.41 0.29
CA TYR A 363 -141.14 11.43 -0.24
C TYR A 363 -140.65 11.95 -1.59
N TRP A 364 -139.37 12.29 -1.74
CA TRP A 364 -138.80 12.72 -3.02
C TRP A 364 -138.79 11.60 -4.07
N LYS A 365 -138.53 10.35 -3.67
CA LYS A 365 -138.68 9.18 -4.55
C LYS A 365 -140.14 8.99 -4.96
N LEU A 366 -141.10 9.09 -4.05
CA LEU A 366 -142.53 9.02 -4.31
C LEU A 366 -143.00 10.19 -5.18
N LYS A 367 -142.55 11.41 -4.93
CA LYS A 367 -142.83 12.62 -5.72
C LYS A 367 -142.28 12.50 -7.14
N LYS A 368 -141.06 11.96 -7.31
CA LYS A 368 -140.52 11.62 -8.64
C LYS A 368 -141.30 10.49 -9.30
N LYS A 369 -141.76 9.48 -8.54
CA LYS A 369 -142.60 8.39 -9.05
C LYS A 369 -144.00 8.87 -9.45
N SER A 370 -144.59 9.79 -8.69
CA SER A 370 -145.90 10.38 -8.99
C SER A 370 -145.83 11.43 -10.10
N GLN A 371 -144.71 12.12 -10.28
CA GLN A 371 -144.44 12.89 -11.51
C GLN A 371 -144.30 11.99 -12.74
N ARG A 372 -143.66 10.81 -12.61
CA ARG A 372 -143.63 9.83 -13.71
C ARG A 372 -145.03 9.27 -14.02
N LEU A 373 -145.82 8.94 -13.00
CA LEU A 373 -147.20 8.45 -13.18
C LEU A 373 -148.19 9.52 -13.66
N ARG A 374 -147.95 10.82 -13.42
CA ARG A 374 -148.71 11.94 -14.00
C ARG A 374 -148.30 12.31 -15.43
N ASN A 375 -147.18 11.78 -15.92
CA ASN A 375 -146.75 11.93 -17.31
C ASN A 375 -147.04 10.66 -18.14
N GLU A 376 -147.68 9.64 -17.56
CA GLU A 376 -148.07 8.37 -18.19
C GLU A 376 -149.60 8.10 -18.11
N THR A 377 -150.39 9.13 -17.81
CA THR A 377 -151.84 9.25 -18.12
C THR A 377 -152.04 10.55 -18.86
#